data_AF-A0A6I3AC10-F1
#
_entry.id   AF-A0A6I3AC10-F1
#
_cell.length_a   1.000
_cell.length_b   1.000
_cell.length_c   1.000
_cell.angle_alpha   90.00
_cell.angle_beta   90.00
_cell.angle_gamma   90.00
#
_symmetry.space_group_name_H-M   'P 1'
#
loop_
_entity.id
_entity.type
_entity.pdbx_description
1 polymer ?
#
loop_
_entity_poly.entity_id
_entity_poly.type
_entity_poly.pdbx_seq_one_letter_code
_entity_poly.pdbx_strand_id
1 'polypeptide(L)'
;MTAVLIAACALLGLLVGSFLNVVIARVPAGESVVSPRSRCPGCQTEISPRDNIPVLSWLILRGKCRTCSMSISSRYPIVELLTAIVFALFAWHFGWSAVLPAFLYLGAIGVALAMIDLDVRRLPNVIVLPSYVVALVLLGVAAVVDGTPEVMIRAVLGGLALYAFYFLLVLIYPA
;
A
#
# COMPACT_ATOMS: atom_id res chain seq x y z
N MET A 1 13.75 21.11 -7.14
CA MET A 1 13.25 20.60 -5.85
C MET A 1 12.20 19.50 -6.00
N THR A 2 11.27 19.57 -6.96
CA THR A 2 10.25 18.56 -7.22
C THR A 2 10.81 17.20 -7.68
N ALA A 3 11.83 17.17 -8.55
CA ALA A 3 12.44 15.91 -9.00
C ALA A 3 13.04 15.06 -7.85
N VAL A 4 13.68 15.72 -6.87
CA VAL A 4 14.26 15.05 -5.70
C VAL A 4 13.16 14.46 -4.81
N LEU A 5 12.07 15.19 -4.60
CA LEU A 5 10.91 14.70 -3.85
C LEU A 5 10.28 13.48 -4.53
N ILE A 6 10.07 13.55 -5.84
CA ILE A 6 9.50 12.44 -6.63
C ILE A 6 10.39 11.20 -6.51
N ALA A 7 11.72 11.36 -6.69
CA ALA A 7 12.66 10.26 -6.55
C ALA A 7 12.66 9.68 -5.12
N ALA A 8 12.65 10.53 -4.09
CA ALA A 8 12.59 10.10 -2.69
C ALA A 8 11.30 9.31 -2.40
N CYS A 9 10.14 9.81 -2.84
CA CYS A 9 8.86 9.11 -2.69
C CYS A 9 8.82 7.81 -3.49
N ALA A 10 9.39 7.75 -4.70
CA ALA A 10 9.48 6.52 -5.48
C ALA A 10 10.33 5.45 -4.77
N LEU A 11 11.49 5.84 -4.22
CA LEU A 11 12.34 4.95 -3.43
C LEU A 11 11.64 4.48 -2.16
N LEU A 12 10.93 5.37 -1.46
CA LEU A 12 10.09 4.99 -0.33
C LEU A 12 8.99 4.02 -0.75
N GLY A 13 8.36 4.25 -1.90
CA GLY A 13 7.33 3.37 -2.45
C GLY A 13 7.85 1.97 -2.79
N LEU A 14 9.09 1.84 -3.27
CA LEU A 14 9.74 0.54 -3.44
C LEU A 14 9.89 -0.20 -2.10
N LEU A 15 10.36 0.48 -1.05
CA LEU A 15 10.52 -0.10 0.28
C LEU A 15 9.17 -0.50 0.89
N VAL A 16 8.18 0.39 0.81
CA VAL A 16 6.81 0.13 1.29
C VAL A 16 6.19 -1.01 0.50
N GLY A 17 6.29 -1.03 -0.83
CA GLY A 17 5.78 -2.08 -1.68
C GLY A 17 6.37 -3.46 -1.35
N SER A 18 7.64 -3.51 -0.96
CA SER A 18 8.28 -4.76 -0.51
C SER A 18 7.65 -5.28 0.78
N PHE A 19 7.34 -4.39 1.73
CA PHE A 19 6.55 -4.75 2.91
C PHE A 19 5.10 -5.12 2.56
N LEU A 20 4.48 -4.45 1.58
CA LEU A 20 3.11 -4.77 1.15
C LEU A 20 2.98 -6.20 0.61
N ASN A 21 4.01 -6.76 -0.04
CA ASN A 21 4.00 -8.17 -0.42
C ASN A 21 3.79 -9.11 0.79
N VAL A 22 4.34 -8.77 1.96
CA VAL A 22 4.11 -9.52 3.21
C VAL A 22 2.66 -9.34 3.68
N VAL A 23 2.16 -8.11 3.67
CA VAL A 23 0.78 -7.80 4.06
C VAL A 23 -0.23 -8.54 3.19
N ILE A 24 -0.06 -8.49 1.87
CA ILE A 24 -0.94 -9.13 0.88
C ILE A 24 -1.00 -10.65 1.10
N ALA A 25 0.15 -11.29 1.35
CA ALA A 25 0.20 -12.73 1.57
C ALA A 25 -0.35 -13.17 2.93
N ARG A 26 -0.08 -12.41 4.00
CA ARG A 26 -0.31 -12.87 5.38
C ARG A 26 -1.63 -12.43 5.99
N VAL A 27 -2.09 -11.21 5.71
CA VAL A 27 -3.31 -10.69 6.34
C VAL A 27 -4.55 -11.51 5.99
N PRO A 28 -4.78 -11.92 4.72
CA PRO A 28 -5.92 -12.77 4.39
C PRO A 28 -5.86 -14.16 5.04
N ALA A 29 -4.65 -14.65 5.31
CA ALA A 29 -4.40 -15.92 5.99
C ALA A 29 -4.48 -15.81 7.54
N GLY A 30 -4.66 -14.62 8.10
CA GLY A 30 -4.64 -14.38 9.55
C GLY A 30 -3.25 -14.55 10.17
N GLU A 31 -2.19 -14.51 9.36
CA GLU A 31 -0.80 -14.65 9.81
C GLU A 31 -0.22 -13.31 10.28
N SER A 32 0.80 -13.39 11.15
CA SER A 32 1.48 -12.18 11.63
C SER A 32 2.37 -11.56 10.54
N VAL A 33 2.21 -10.25 10.34
CA VAL A 33 3.06 -9.45 9.41
C VAL A 33 4.44 -9.12 9.98
N VAL A 34 4.64 -9.34 11.28
CA VAL A 34 5.90 -9.01 11.99
C VAL A 34 6.82 -10.23 12.10
N SER A 35 6.25 -11.41 12.36
CA SER A 35 6.99 -12.64 12.64
C SER A 35 6.29 -13.85 12.01
N PRO A 36 7.01 -14.82 11.42
CA PRO A 36 8.48 -14.90 11.25
C PRO A 36 8.98 -14.02 10.08
N ARG A 37 10.30 -13.92 9.92
CA ARG A 37 10.91 -13.24 8.76
C ARG A 37 10.58 -13.97 7.45
N SER A 38 10.72 -13.28 6.32
CA SER A 38 10.52 -13.85 4.99
C SER A 38 11.48 -15.02 4.73
N ARG A 39 10.95 -16.14 4.20
CA ARG A 39 11.70 -17.36 3.90
C ARG A 39 11.45 -17.79 2.46
N CYS A 40 12.41 -18.49 1.86
CA CYS A 40 12.19 -19.14 0.58
C CYS A 40 11.19 -20.30 0.73
N PRO A 41 10.14 -20.40 -0.11
CA PRO A 41 9.18 -21.50 -0.01
C PRO A 41 9.80 -22.88 -0.31
N GLY A 42 10.87 -22.94 -1.09
CA GLY A 42 11.56 -24.19 -1.44
C GLY A 42 12.48 -24.70 -0.33
N CYS A 43 13.49 -23.91 0.05
CA CYS A 43 14.51 -24.34 1.02
C CYS A 43 14.32 -23.81 2.44
N GLN A 44 13.30 -22.99 2.69
CA GLN A 44 12.95 -22.41 4.01
C GLN A 44 14.06 -21.56 4.67
N THR A 45 15.15 -21.31 3.93
CA THR A 45 16.20 -20.38 4.33
C THR A 45 15.61 -18.98 4.44
N GLU A 46 15.97 -18.27 5.51
CA GLU A 46 15.61 -16.86 5.67
C GLU A 46 16.19 -16.02 4.54
N ILE A 47 15.40 -15.11 4.00
CA ILE A 47 15.85 -14.21 2.95
C ILE A 47 16.78 -13.18 3.59
N SER A 48 18.02 -13.12 3.09
CA SER A 48 19.00 -12.15 3.59
C SER A 48 18.54 -10.72 3.28
N PRO A 49 18.86 -9.71 4.10
CA PRO A 49 18.49 -8.31 3.80
C PRO A 49 18.98 -7.83 2.42
N ARG A 50 20.10 -8.36 1.92
CA ARG A 50 20.66 -8.04 0.60
C ARG A 50 19.88 -8.66 -0.55
N ASP A 51 19.17 -9.76 -0.30
CA ASP A 51 18.27 -10.40 -1.26
C ASP A 51 16.84 -9.84 -1.16
N ASN A 52 16.60 -8.91 -0.23
CA ASN A 52 15.33 -8.21 -0.02
C ASN A 52 15.38 -6.75 -0.50
N ILE A 53 16.32 -6.39 -1.38
CA ILE A 53 16.37 -5.05 -1.98
C ILE A 53 15.30 -5.03 -3.09
N PRO A 54 14.28 -4.14 -2.98
CA PRO A 54 13.14 -4.15 -3.88
C PRO A 54 13.56 -4.06 -5.34
N VAL A 55 12.95 -4.87 -6.21
CA VAL A 55 13.15 -5.01 -7.66
C VAL A 55 14.56 -5.47 -8.05
N LEU A 56 15.61 -4.86 -7.49
CA LEU A 56 17.01 -5.10 -7.81
C LEU A 56 17.45 -6.52 -7.48
N SER A 57 17.13 -7.04 -6.28
CA SER A 57 17.50 -8.40 -5.91
C SER A 57 16.85 -9.43 -6.83
N TRP A 58 15.59 -9.21 -7.22
CA TRP A 58 14.88 -10.09 -8.15
C TRP A 58 15.52 -10.06 -9.55
N LEU A 59 15.88 -8.88 -10.07
CA LEU A 59 16.54 -8.74 -11.37
C LEU A 59 17.93 -9.41 -11.38
N ILE A 60 18.75 -9.16 -10.36
CA ILE A 60 20.11 -9.74 -10.24
C ILE A 60 20.04 -11.26 -10.15
N LEU A 61 19.10 -11.78 -9.34
CA LEU A 61 18.90 -13.23 -9.18
C LEU A 61 18.07 -13.87 -10.31
N ARG A 62 17.64 -13.07 -11.31
CA ARG A 62 16.78 -13.50 -12.43
C ARG A 62 15.52 -14.23 -11.96
N GLY A 63 14.91 -13.71 -10.90
CA GLY A 63 13.73 -14.27 -10.27
C GLY A 63 13.95 -15.65 -9.66
N LYS A 64 15.14 -15.95 -9.13
CA LYS A 64 15.43 -17.25 -8.48
C LYS A 64 15.95 -17.07 -7.06
N CYS A 65 15.70 -18.05 -6.20
CA CYS A 65 16.33 -18.11 -4.88
C CYS A 65 17.84 -18.32 -5.02
N ARG A 66 18.65 -17.57 -4.28
CA ARG A 66 20.12 -17.70 -4.27
C ARG A 66 20.60 -19.11 -3.86
N THR A 67 19.91 -19.76 -2.93
CA THR A 67 20.36 -21.05 -2.36
C THR A 67 19.84 -22.24 -3.14
N CYS A 68 18.53 -22.30 -3.44
CA CYS A 68 17.92 -23.47 -4.08
C CYS A 68 17.49 -23.26 -5.54
N SER A 69 17.70 -22.07 -6.11
CA SER A 69 17.34 -21.73 -7.49
C SER A 69 15.85 -21.87 -7.85
N MET A 70 14.97 -22.10 -6.87
CA MET A 70 13.51 -22.06 -7.08
C MET A 70 13.09 -20.69 -7.63
N SER A 71 12.14 -20.67 -8.57
CA SER A 71 11.60 -19.43 -9.12
C SER A 71 10.80 -18.65 -8.07
N ILE A 72 11.06 -17.34 -8.00
CA ILE A 72 10.34 -16.35 -7.21
C ILE A 72 9.40 -15.62 -8.16
N SER A 73 8.11 -15.57 -7.81
CA SER A 73 7.08 -14.94 -8.63
C SER A 73 7.42 -13.50 -9.01
N SER A 74 7.11 -13.12 -10.25
CA SER A 74 7.23 -11.73 -10.74
C SER A 74 6.23 -10.78 -10.07
N ARG A 75 5.26 -11.31 -9.33
CA ARG A 75 4.33 -10.51 -8.52
C ARG A 75 5.04 -9.57 -7.55
N TYR A 76 6.12 -10.04 -6.92
CA TYR A 76 6.89 -9.26 -5.94
C TYR A 76 7.40 -7.93 -6.52
N PRO A 77 8.22 -7.94 -7.60
CA PRO A 77 8.68 -6.70 -8.21
C PRO A 77 7.56 -5.88 -8.85
N ILE A 78 6.46 -6.50 -9.30
CA ILE A 78 5.30 -5.76 -9.83
C ILE A 78 4.64 -4.91 -8.74
N VAL A 79 4.39 -5.45 -7.55
CA VAL A 79 3.80 -4.71 -6.42
C VAL A 79 4.73 -3.59 -5.96
N GLU A 80 6.03 -3.86 -5.91
CA GLU A 80 7.05 -2.86 -5.56
C GLU A 80 7.07 -1.70 -6.55
N LEU A 81 7.13 -1.99 -7.86
CA LEU A 81 7.10 -0.96 -8.90
C LEU A 81 5.78 -0.20 -8.94
N LEU A 82 4.65 -0.88 -8.81
CA LEU A 82 3.34 -0.23 -8.77
C LEU A 82 3.25 0.75 -7.61
N THR A 83 3.70 0.36 -6.42
CA THR A 83 3.71 1.23 -5.23
C THR A 83 4.65 2.43 -5.44
N ALA A 84 5.83 2.21 -6.02
CA ALA A 84 6.77 3.28 -6.38
C ALA A 84 6.18 4.28 -7.38
N ILE A 85 5.48 3.79 -8.41
CA ILE A 85 4.79 4.62 -9.41
C ILE A 85 3.67 5.45 -8.75
N VAL A 86 2.83 4.83 -7.92
CA VAL A 86 1.75 5.52 -7.20
C VAL A 86 2.33 6.64 -6.33
N PHE A 87 3.41 6.36 -5.59
CA PHE A 87 4.07 7.36 -4.74
C PHE A 87 4.69 8.49 -5.57
N ALA A 88 5.34 8.17 -6.69
CA ALA A 88 5.90 9.15 -7.59
C ALA A 88 4.83 10.06 -8.20
N LEU A 89 3.68 9.50 -8.60
CA LEU A 89 2.56 10.26 -9.16
C LEU A 89 1.95 11.21 -8.14
N PHE A 90 1.75 10.78 -6.89
CA PHE A 90 1.28 11.67 -5.83
C PHE A 90 2.30 12.75 -5.49
N ALA A 91 3.60 12.42 -5.42
CA ALA A 91 4.65 13.41 -5.20
C ALA A 91 4.75 14.43 -6.35
N TRP A 92 4.52 13.99 -7.59
CA TRP A 92 4.48 14.86 -8.77
C TRP A 92 3.26 15.79 -8.74
N HIS A 93 2.09 15.27 -8.36
CA HIS A 93 0.85 16.02 -8.34
C HIS A 93 0.75 17.02 -7.17
N PHE A 94 1.09 16.60 -5.95
CA PHE A 94 0.91 17.41 -4.74
C PHE A 94 2.16 18.19 -4.33
N GLY A 95 3.36 17.79 -4.78
CA GLY A 95 4.60 18.43 -4.36
C GLY A 95 4.79 18.41 -2.84
N TRP A 96 5.36 19.47 -2.28
CA TRP A 96 5.63 19.60 -0.83
C TRP A 96 4.40 19.99 0.02
N SER A 97 3.18 19.64 -0.42
CA SER A 97 1.96 19.91 0.34
C SER A 97 1.83 19.02 1.58
N ALA A 98 1.20 19.54 2.64
CA ALA A 98 0.87 18.80 3.85
C ALA A 98 -0.08 17.61 3.60
N VAL A 99 -0.78 17.58 2.46
CA VAL A 99 -1.67 16.48 2.06
C VAL A 99 -0.92 15.25 1.53
N LEU A 100 0.33 15.42 1.08
CA LEU A 100 1.09 14.34 0.43
C LEU A 100 1.19 13.07 1.31
N PRO A 101 1.55 13.13 2.61
CA PRO A 101 1.61 11.94 3.45
C PRO A 101 0.29 11.16 3.52
N ALA A 102 -0.86 11.86 3.51
CA ALA A 102 -2.17 11.23 3.50
C ALA A 102 -2.38 10.39 2.23
N PHE A 103 -2.02 10.93 1.06
CA PHE A 103 -2.15 10.24 -0.22
C PHE A 103 -1.10 9.13 -0.41
N LEU A 104 0.12 9.27 0.12
CA LEU A 104 1.08 8.17 0.13
C LEU A 104 0.57 6.99 0.97
N TYR A 105 0.02 7.27 2.16
CA TYR A 105 -0.61 6.25 3.00
C TYR A 105 -1.79 5.58 2.30
N LEU A 106 -2.75 6.37 1.80
CA LEU A 106 -3.92 5.86 1.08
C LEU A 106 -3.53 5.08 -0.19
N GLY A 107 -2.50 5.53 -0.90
CA GLY A 107 -1.94 4.83 -2.05
C GLY A 107 -1.39 3.45 -1.69
N ALA A 108 -0.61 3.35 -0.60
CA ALA A 108 -0.10 2.07 -0.12
C ALA A 108 -1.22 1.12 0.31
N ILE A 109 -2.21 1.62 1.05
CA ILE A 109 -3.39 0.83 1.46
C ILE A 109 -4.21 0.40 0.22
N GLY A 110 -4.40 1.29 -0.74
CA GLY A 110 -5.11 1.01 -1.99
C GLY A 110 -4.43 -0.09 -2.80
N VAL A 111 -3.10 -0.04 -2.95
CA VAL A 111 -2.34 -1.11 -3.62
C VAL A 111 -2.49 -2.44 -2.87
N ALA A 112 -2.34 -2.44 -1.54
CA ALA A 112 -2.48 -3.66 -0.75
C ALA A 112 -3.87 -4.28 -0.87
N LEU A 113 -4.92 -3.47 -0.71
CA LEU A 113 -6.31 -3.91 -0.80
C LEU A 113 -6.68 -4.38 -2.21
N ALA A 114 -6.22 -3.69 -3.26
CA ALA A 114 -6.46 -4.12 -4.64
C ALA A 114 -5.82 -5.49 -4.92
N MET A 115 -4.59 -5.71 -4.47
CA MET A 115 -3.91 -7.00 -4.68
C MET A 115 -4.54 -8.14 -3.87
N ILE A 116 -4.99 -7.86 -2.64
CA ILE A 116 -5.72 -8.83 -1.83
C ILE A 116 -7.08 -9.16 -2.47
N ASP A 117 -7.80 -8.14 -2.95
CA ASP A 117 -9.10 -8.34 -3.60
C ASP A 117 -8.97 -9.18 -4.89
N LEU A 118 -7.93 -8.94 -5.68
CA LEU A 118 -7.61 -9.76 -6.86
C LEU A 118 -7.36 -11.24 -6.50
N ASP A 119 -6.84 -11.53 -5.31
CA ASP A 119 -6.53 -12.90 -4.87
C ASP A 119 -7.74 -13.63 -4.29
N VAL A 120 -8.44 -12.96 -3.36
CA VAL A 120 -9.44 -13.61 -2.49
C VAL A 120 -10.81 -12.94 -2.52
N ARG A 121 -10.98 -11.86 -3.30
CA ARG A 121 -12.23 -11.08 -3.44
C ARG A 121 -12.83 -10.64 -2.11
N ARG A 122 -11.96 -10.22 -1.19
CA ARG A 122 -12.31 -9.77 0.16
C ARG A 122 -11.43 -8.58 0.53
N LEU A 123 -12.01 -7.67 1.30
CA LEU A 123 -11.29 -6.53 1.88
C LEU A 123 -11.17 -6.73 3.40
N PRO A 124 -9.99 -7.05 3.94
CA PRO A 124 -9.83 -7.32 5.37
C PRO A 124 -10.11 -6.09 6.23
N ASN A 125 -11.08 -6.19 7.13
CA ASN A 125 -11.45 -5.10 8.05
C ASN A 125 -10.30 -4.64 8.94
N VAL A 126 -9.33 -5.53 9.22
CA VAL A 126 -8.09 -5.18 9.96
C VAL A 126 -7.22 -4.15 9.23
N ILE A 127 -7.40 -3.97 7.92
CA ILE A 127 -6.76 -2.91 7.12
C ILE A 127 -7.73 -1.75 6.89
N VAL A 128 -8.98 -2.06 6.53
CA VAL A 128 -9.99 -1.06 6.13
C VAL A 128 -10.43 -0.17 7.29
N LEU A 129 -10.73 -0.73 8.47
CA LEU A 129 -11.25 0.06 9.59
C LEU A 129 -10.22 1.06 10.15
N PRO A 130 -8.96 0.67 10.39
CA PRO A 130 -7.95 1.63 10.82
C PRO A 130 -7.65 2.71 9.78
N SER A 131 -7.78 2.39 8.48
CA SER A 131 -7.46 3.35 7.42
C SER A 131 -8.40 4.56 7.39
N TYR A 132 -9.67 4.40 7.79
CA TYR A 132 -10.58 5.53 7.94
C TYR A 132 -10.09 6.54 8.98
N VAL A 133 -9.64 6.05 10.14
CA VAL A 133 -9.15 6.91 11.23
C VAL A 133 -7.86 7.62 10.82
N VAL A 134 -6.91 6.87 10.27
CA VAL A 134 -5.63 7.44 9.83
C VAL A 134 -5.84 8.45 8.70
N ALA A 135 -6.70 8.15 7.73
CA ALA A 135 -7.02 9.07 6.64
C ALA A 135 -7.67 10.37 7.16
N LEU A 136 -8.64 10.26 8.06
CA LEU A 136 -9.32 11.42 8.66
C LEU A 136 -8.32 12.31 9.41
N VAL A 137 -7.42 11.70 10.20
CA VAL A 137 -6.39 12.44 10.94
C VAL A 137 -5.40 13.11 10.00
N LEU A 138 -4.83 12.38 9.04
CA LEU A 138 -3.82 12.94 8.13
C LEU A 138 -4.38 14.06 7.24
N LEU A 139 -5.58 13.86 6.69
CA LEU A 139 -6.25 14.88 5.90
C LEU A 139 -6.70 16.06 6.78
N GLY A 140 -7.11 15.79 8.03
CA GLY A 140 -7.48 16.82 9.01
C GLY A 140 -6.33 17.74 9.35
N VAL A 141 -5.17 17.15 9.66
CA VAL A 141 -3.94 17.89 9.90
C VAL A 141 -3.55 18.70 8.66
N ALA A 142 -3.62 18.10 7.46
CA ALA A 142 -3.32 18.81 6.22
C ALA A 142 -4.24 20.03 6.00
N ALA A 143 -5.56 19.87 6.20
CA ALA A 143 -6.52 20.96 6.05
C ALA A 143 -6.28 22.11 7.05
N VAL A 144 -5.86 21.79 8.28
CA VAL A 144 -5.50 22.81 9.27
C VAL A 144 -4.23 23.55 8.89
N VAL A 145 -3.20 22.82 8.45
CA VAL A 145 -1.90 23.40 8.03
C VAL A 145 -2.06 24.29 6.80
N ASP A 146 -2.85 23.85 5.82
CA ASP A 146 -3.08 24.58 4.57
C ASP A 146 -4.16 25.67 4.73
N GLY A 147 -4.82 25.77 5.89
CA GLY A 147 -5.85 26.77 6.17
C GLY A 147 -7.14 26.59 5.37
N THR A 148 -7.48 25.36 4.97
CA THR A 148 -8.61 25.01 4.09
C THR A 148 -9.61 24.04 4.76
N PRO A 149 -10.22 24.41 5.90
CA PRO A 149 -11.14 23.53 6.63
C PRO A 149 -12.39 23.16 5.80
N GLU A 150 -12.80 23.98 4.85
CA GLU A 150 -13.92 23.71 3.95
C GLU A 150 -13.67 22.48 3.06
N VAL A 151 -12.42 22.17 2.72
CA VAL A 151 -12.07 20.97 1.95
C VAL A 151 -12.33 19.71 2.78
N MET A 152 -12.02 19.76 4.08
CA MET A 152 -12.31 18.67 5.00
C MET A 152 -13.82 18.43 5.14
N ILE A 153 -14.62 19.48 5.25
CA ILE A 153 -16.08 19.36 5.31
C ILE A 153 -16.61 18.68 4.05
N ARG A 154 -16.14 19.09 2.86
CA ARG A 154 -16.52 18.45 1.59
C ARG A 154 -16.09 16.98 1.53
N ALA A 155 -14.90 16.65 2.00
CA ALA A 155 -14.41 15.27 2.04
C ALA A 155 -15.27 14.38 2.95
N VAL A 156 -15.62 14.87 4.15
CA VAL A 156 -16.50 14.14 5.09
C VAL A 156 -17.89 13.97 4.51
N LEU A 157 -18.49 15.02 3.95
CA LEU A 157 -19.81 14.94 3.32
C LEU A 157 -19.82 13.97 2.13
N GLY A 158 -18.77 13.99 1.30
CA GLY A 158 -18.61 13.03 0.20
C GLY A 158 -18.47 11.59 0.69
N GLY A 159 -17.70 11.37 1.76
CA GLY A 159 -17.57 10.06 2.40
C GLY A 159 -18.88 9.55 2.98
N LEU A 160 -19.64 10.41 3.69
CA LEU A 160 -20.96 10.07 4.23
C LEU A 160 -21.98 9.78 3.12
N ALA A 161 -21.94 10.54 2.03
CA ALA A 161 -22.81 10.32 0.88
C ALA A 161 -22.53 8.97 0.21
N LEU A 162 -21.26 8.62 0.00
CA LEU A 162 -20.86 7.31 -0.52
C LEU A 162 -21.25 6.18 0.43
N TYR A 163 -21.02 6.34 1.74
CA TYR A 163 -21.45 5.36 2.74
C TYR A 163 -22.96 5.16 2.70
N ALA A 164 -23.75 6.24 2.73
CA ALA A 164 -25.21 6.17 2.69
C ALA A 164 -25.70 5.49 1.40
N PHE A 165 -25.08 5.78 0.26
CA PHE A 165 -25.39 5.12 -1.01
C PHE A 165 -25.16 3.61 -0.95
N TYR A 166 -23.97 3.16 -0.55
CA TYR A 166 -23.67 1.73 -0.45
C TYR A 166 -24.46 1.03 0.64
N PHE A 167 -24.73 1.70 1.76
CA PHE A 167 -25.58 1.17 2.83
C PHE A 167 -27.01 0.97 2.35
N LEU A 168 -27.56 1.93 1.60
CA LEU A 168 -28.88 1.81 0.99
C LEU A 168 -28.93 0.67 -0.03
N LEU A 169 -27.87 0.45 -0.82
CA LEU A 169 -27.79 -0.70 -1.71
C LEU A 169 -27.84 -2.03 -0.94
N VAL A 170 -27.16 -2.13 0.20
CA VAL A 170 -27.22 -3.32 1.07
C VAL A 170 -28.63 -3.54 1.64
N LEU A 171 -29.37 -2.46 1.96
CA LEU A 171 -30.75 -2.58 2.43
C LEU A 171 -31.74 -2.98 1.34
N ILE A 172 -31.55 -2.50 0.10
CA ILE A 172 -32.42 -2.83 -1.05
C ILE A 172 -32.13 -4.23 -1.59
N TYR A 173 -30.86 -4.60 -1.65
CA TYR A 173 -30.41 -5.91 -2.14
C TYR A 173 -29.57 -6.59 -1.05
N PRO A 174 -30.21 -7.08 0.03
CA PRO A 174 -29.51 -7.85 1.04
C PRO A 174 -29.02 -9.15 0.39
N ALA A 175 -27.70 -9.37 0.49
CA ALA A 175 -27.02 -10.55 -0.04
C ALA A 175 -27.48 -11.85 0.64
#